data_AF-A0A947HTV0-F1
#
_entry.id   AF-A0A947HTV0-F1
#
_cell.length_a   1.000
_cell.length_b   1.000
_cell.length_c   1.000
_cell.angle_alpha   90.00
_cell.angle_beta   90.00
_cell.angle_gamma   90.00
#
_symmetry.space_group_name_H-M   'P 1'
#
loop_
_entity.id
_entity.type
_entity.pdbx_description
1 polymer ?
#
loop_
_entity_poly.entity_id
_entity_poly.type
_entity_poly.pdbx_seq_one_letter_code
_entity_poly.pdbx_strand_id
1 'polypeptide(L)'
;MRNSNVAPGARPPVTPSSSAPGRDSRRHAISGAGYALALTVAVLSACTEDRASAAYDPFGGADTAGGDGAAADPEALTPILTIRSVTLKCGGSCGGDFAARCDDDVAVFCHDGSIVCDDCAATSRTCTAGDGDPKCLRAGEGEEICTGDGCFTRICEPLATWCERGAVHRCDDTGQFEEVNECQLGLDCRDAQCLPAQPYAVILFDTSDSMNWMPNDDDPPPGIIDYPACDDPNAPQTRIGIAKAAFSKLFSDPRYQGFAFALMRFPQILDAGAKARCMAGSYLPENTVTGHSGVFTTGAWFDAALHEVLVVPFPNDATGNQKVLASWLDFNEEIDIDDTVCTAHADCPGGLCTAPGGQGKCRYLLDPELRAALGATPLGTTLFYAGEYFRKFVVREGQPCQLDADCLTTTQFCVEGRCHDPNRFCRRRSVVVFSDGADTASLQPFYDPVVQARRLRAGLSCATESDCGRGFGCDDGTCQKLEGGCGVSASCDRSTSKFAKATELGSDRLRDANGDPFEVTVHVVDVSGSFGTWGDNRGMSEYGGGLFVSPELASPDTLFEGLRGVIDWKDADFCDD
;
A
#
# COMPACT_ATOMS: atom_id res chain seq x y z
N MET A 1 42.40 -70.65 -11.42
CA MET A 1 43.84 -70.53 -11.12
C MET A 1 44.15 -69.08 -10.78
N ARG A 2 44.72 -68.84 -9.58
CA ARG A 2 45.35 -67.62 -9.02
C ARG A 2 44.50 -66.33 -8.99
N ASN A 3 43.84 -65.99 -7.88
CA ASN A 3 44.33 -65.29 -6.66
C ASN A 3 45.23 -64.07 -6.93
N SER A 4 44.78 -62.89 -6.46
CA SER A 4 45.52 -62.01 -5.54
C SER A 4 44.62 -60.91 -4.95
N ASN A 5 44.56 -60.92 -3.62
CA ASN A 5 44.01 -59.90 -2.73
C ASN A 5 44.86 -58.61 -2.77
N VAL A 6 44.22 -57.45 -2.61
CA VAL A 6 44.87 -56.23 -2.10
C VAL A 6 44.00 -55.63 -1.00
N ALA A 7 44.60 -55.49 0.17
CA ALA A 7 44.04 -54.99 1.42
C ALA A 7 44.04 -53.44 1.47
N PRO A 8 43.29 -52.81 2.41
CA PRO A 8 43.09 -51.36 2.46
C PRO A 8 44.25 -50.63 3.15
N GLY A 9 44.67 -49.51 2.54
CA GLY A 9 45.76 -48.65 3.02
C GLY A 9 45.34 -47.69 4.14
N ALA A 10 46.26 -47.51 5.08
CA ALA A 10 46.12 -46.87 6.38
C ALA A 10 46.02 -45.33 6.35
N ARG A 11 45.37 -44.78 7.39
CA ARG A 11 45.36 -43.36 7.77
C ARG A 11 46.75 -42.90 8.26
N PRO A 12 47.21 -41.68 7.93
CA PRO A 12 48.37 -41.07 8.56
C PRO A 12 48.03 -40.43 9.93
N PRO A 13 49.02 -40.23 10.80
CA PRO A 13 48.84 -39.94 12.22
C PRO A 13 48.58 -38.46 12.52
N VAL A 14 47.76 -38.24 13.54
CA VAL A 14 47.59 -36.99 14.27
C VAL A 14 48.84 -36.74 15.12
N THR A 15 49.48 -35.58 14.94
CA THR A 15 50.47 -35.05 15.89
C THR A 15 49.93 -33.80 16.59
N PRO A 16 50.15 -33.65 17.91
CA PRO A 16 49.61 -32.58 18.73
C PRO A 16 50.54 -31.36 18.77
N SER A 17 49.98 -30.16 18.74
CA SER A 17 50.71 -28.90 18.94
C SER A 17 50.17 -28.15 20.15
N SER A 18 50.85 -28.40 21.27
CA SER A 18 51.10 -27.56 22.46
C SER A 18 50.36 -26.21 22.63
N SER A 19 49.59 -26.16 23.73
CA SER A 19 49.62 -25.15 24.82
C SER A 19 50.88 -24.27 24.91
N ALA A 20 50.93 -22.98 25.31
CA ALA A 20 50.12 -22.06 26.13
C ALA A 20 50.73 -20.62 25.93
N PRO A 21 50.59 -19.59 26.80
CA PRO A 21 49.58 -19.24 27.83
C PRO A 21 49.10 -17.75 27.74
N GLY A 22 48.21 -17.36 28.66
CA GLY A 22 48.32 -16.05 29.30
C GLY A 22 47.22 -15.03 29.01
N ARG A 23 46.13 -15.10 29.78
CA ARG A 23 45.33 -13.93 30.15
C ARG A 23 46.24 -12.93 30.84
N ASP A 24 46.17 -11.66 30.44
CA ASP A 24 46.47 -10.57 31.36
C ASP A 24 45.48 -9.42 31.14
N SER A 25 44.74 -9.14 32.20
CA SER A 25 43.74 -8.10 32.32
C SER A 25 44.43 -6.76 32.48
N ARG A 26 44.17 -5.78 31.59
CA ARG A 26 44.50 -4.38 31.87
C ARG A 26 43.28 -3.48 31.84
N ARG A 27 43.11 -2.87 33.01
CA ARG A 27 42.14 -1.84 33.38
C ARG A 27 42.44 -0.53 32.64
N HIS A 28 41.34 0.21 32.44
CA HIS A 28 41.19 1.65 32.30
C HIS A 28 42.44 2.54 32.36
N ALA A 29 42.60 3.33 31.29
CA ALA A 29 42.83 4.78 31.38
C ALA A 29 42.64 5.39 29.97
N ILE A 30 41.42 5.88 29.65
CA ILE A 30 41.28 6.85 28.56
C ILE A 30 41.21 8.23 29.19
N SER A 31 42.33 8.91 29.00
CA SER A 31 42.57 10.33 29.20
C SER A 31 41.46 11.18 28.59
N GLY A 32 40.92 12.10 29.38
CA GLY A 32 40.09 13.19 28.88
C GLY A 32 40.88 14.08 27.91
N ALA A 33 40.20 14.46 26.84
CA ALA A 33 40.52 15.62 26.04
C ALA A 33 39.19 16.33 25.78
N GLY A 34 38.90 17.35 26.59
CA GLY A 34 37.85 18.30 26.27
C GLY A 34 38.34 19.20 25.16
N TYR A 35 37.48 19.47 24.17
CA TYR A 35 37.54 20.72 23.43
C TYR A 35 36.13 21.21 23.08
N ALA A 36 35.96 22.49 23.41
CA ALA A 36 34.86 23.41 23.25
C ALA A 36 33.93 23.19 22.03
N LEU A 37 32.62 23.21 22.32
CA LEU A 37 31.59 23.66 21.38
C LEU A 37 31.80 25.18 21.14
N ALA A 38 32.14 25.56 19.91
CA ALA A 38 32.02 26.93 19.43
C ALA A 38 30.82 26.99 18.48
N LEU A 39 29.66 27.38 19.01
CA LEU A 39 28.47 27.69 18.23
C LEU A 39 28.69 29.05 17.56
N THR A 40 28.93 29.06 16.24
CA THR A 40 28.98 30.29 15.46
C THR A 40 27.71 30.37 14.61
N VAL A 41 26.78 31.22 15.02
CA VAL A 41 25.61 31.60 14.21
C VAL A 41 26.07 32.70 13.25
N ALA A 42 26.16 32.38 11.96
CA ALA A 42 26.37 33.37 10.92
C ALA A 42 25.01 33.73 10.30
N VAL A 43 24.50 34.91 10.67
CA VAL A 43 23.46 35.63 9.94
C VAL A 43 24.14 36.34 8.78
N LEU A 44 23.75 36.02 7.55
CA LEU A 44 24.09 36.82 6.37
C LEU A 44 22.82 37.17 5.61
N SER A 45 22.45 38.44 5.75
CA SER A 45 21.61 39.19 4.85
C SER A 45 22.44 39.71 3.66
N ALA A 46 21.88 39.64 2.46
CA ALA A 46 22.21 40.54 1.36
C ALA A 46 21.08 40.59 0.32
N CYS A 47 20.41 41.74 0.29
CA CYS A 47 19.84 42.46 -0.87
C CYS A 47 20.83 42.45 -2.06
N THR A 48 20.54 42.61 -3.36
CA THR A 48 19.46 43.12 -4.25
C THR A 48 19.90 42.69 -5.69
N GLU A 49 19.15 42.64 -6.80
CA GLU A 49 18.34 43.68 -7.47
C GLU A 49 17.72 43.11 -8.79
N ASP A 50 16.51 43.58 -9.12
CA ASP A 50 15.94 43.90 -10.44
C ASP A 50 15.89 42.93 -11.66
N ARG A 51 14.67 42.46 -12.03
CA ARG A 51 13.78 43.15 -13.01
C ARG A 51 12.43 42.46 -13.31
N ALA A 52 11.36 43.27 -13.16
CA ALA A 52 10.21 43.49 -14.05
C ALA A 52 9.05 42.48 -14.22
N SER A 53 7.94 42.85 -13.55
CA SER A 53 6.55 43.01 -14.09
C SER A 53 5.72 41.75 -14.43
N ALA A 54 4.44 41.61 -14.04
CA ALA A 54 3.37 42.60 -13.92
C ALA A 54 2.36 42.27 -12.80
N ALA A 55 1.69 43.32 -12.33
CA ALA A 55 0.75 43.36 -11.22
C ALA A 55 -0.67 42.90 -11.60
N TYR A 56 -1.36 42.27 -10.64
CA TYR A 56 -2.77 42.56 -10.35
C TYR A 56 -3.09 42.16 -8.90
N ASP A 57 -3.39 43.15 -8.07
CA ASP A 57 -3.89 43.04 -6.70
C ASP A 57 -5.10 43.97 -6.59
N PRO A 58 -6.25 43.45 -6.14
CA PRO A 58 -7.13 44.24 -5.31
C PRO A 58 -7.55 43.42 -4.10
N PHE A 59 -7.09 43.78 -2.90
CA PHE A 59 -7.92 44.37 -1.83
C PHE A 59 -7.07 44.60 -0.58
N GLY A 60 -6.81 45.88 -0.27
CA GLY A 60 -6.30 46.30 1.03
C GLY A 60 -7.42 46.40 2.08
N GLY A 61 -7.07 46.21 3.36
CA GLY A 61 -8.01 46.50 4.44
C GLY A 61 -7.65 46.01 5.85
N ALA A 62 -6.54 46.51 6.40
CA ALA A 62 -6.33 46.95 7.78
C ALA A 62 -6.76 46.12 9.02
N ASP A 63 -5.73 45.79 9.81
CA ASP A 63 -5.52 46.14 11.22
C ASP A 63 -6.31 45.52 12.39
N THR A 64 -5.52 44.80 13.20
CA THR A 64 -5.29 44.94 14.67
C THR A 64 -5.90 43.96 15.67
N ALA A 65 -4.99 43.59 16.59
CA ALA A 65 -5.12 43.29 18.02
C ALA A 65 -5.04 41.81 18.43
N GLY A 66 -3.96 41.51 19.15
CA GLY A 66 -3.75 40.25 19.85
C GLY A 66 -4.51 40.17 21.18
N GLY A 67 -4.40 39.00 21.81
CA GLY A 67 -4.87 38.74 23.15
C GLY A 67 -4.56 37.30 23.54
N ASP A 68 -3.68 37.16 24.53
CA ASP A 68 -3.35 35.92 25.23
C ASP A 68 -4.56 35.31 25.95
N GLY A 69 -4.57 33.98 26.09
CA GLY A 69 -4.88 33.38 27.39
C GLY A 69 -6.00 32.33 27.46
N ALA A 70 -5.60 31.24 28.13
CA ALA A 70 -6.39 30.34 28.98
C ALA A 70 -6.99 29.07 28.36
N ALA A 71 -6.39 27.95 28.80
CA ALA A 71 -6.90 26.60 28.76
C ALA A 71 -8.22 26.44 29.54
N ALA A 72 -9.10 25.57 29.04
CA ALA A 72 -10.19 24.98 29.81
C ALA A 72 -10.40 23.52 29.42
N ASP A 73 -10.55 22.71 30.48
CA ASP A 73 -10.85 21.28 30.57
C ASP A 73 -12.09 20.83 29.76
N PRO A 74 -12.12 19.60 29.20
CA PRO A 74 -13.34 19.02 28.66
C PRO A 74 -13.97 18.05 29.67
N GLU A 75 -14.98 18.51 30.41
CA GLU A 75 -15.93 17.61 31.08
C GLU A 75 -17.14 17.30 30.19
N ALA A 76 -17.51 16.02 30.23
CA ALA A 76 -18.48 15.33 29.41
C ALA A 76 -19.92 15.85 29.57
N LEU A 77 -20.63 15.98 28.44
CA LEU A 77 -22.09 16.00 28.41
C LEU A 77 -22.60 15.19 27.21
N THR A 78 -23.07 13.98 27.48
CA THR A 78 -23.98 13.22 26.61
C THR A 78 -25.38 13.82 26.65
N PRO A 79 -26.06 14.08 25.53
CA PRO A 79 -27.50 14.31 25.54
C PRO A 79 -28.25 12.99 25.35
N ILE A 80 -29.05 12.65 26.36
CA ILE A 80 -30.15 11.67 26.27
C ILE A 80 -31.29 12.34 25.50
N LEU A 81 -31.55 11.88 24.28
CA LEU A 81 -32.69 12.33 23.49
C LEU A 81 -33.93 11.53 23.91
N THR A 82 -34.81 12.15 24.70
CA THR A 82 -36.17 11.65 24.96
C THR A 82 -37.11 12.43 24.06
N ILE A 83 -37.64 11.80 23.02
CA ILE A 83 -38.68 12.38 22.16
C ILE A 83 -39.98 12.44 22.99
N ARG A 84 -40.36 13.65 23.44
CA ARG A 84 -41.72 13.92 23.90
C ARG A 84 -42.56 14.28 22.69
N SER A 85 -43.65 13.55 22.51
CA SER A 85 -44.73 13.88 21.56
C SER A 85 -45.19 15.33 21.77
N VAL A 86 -45.02 16.18 20.76
CA VAL A 86 -45.59 17.53 20.73
C VAL A 86 -47.01 17.41 20.20
N THR A 87 -47.99 17.63 21.08
CA THR A 87 -49.39 17.81 20.66
C THR A 87 -49.56 19.28 20.23
N LEU A 88 -49.69 19.51 18.92
CA LEU A 88 -50.06 20.81 18.37
C LEU A 88 -51.54 21.10 18.71
N LYS A 89 -51.79 22.13 19.53
CA LYS A 89 -53.12 22.70 19.72
C LYS A 89 -53.43 23.65 18.56
N CYS A 90 -54.29 23.24 17.64
CA CYS A 90 -54.93 24.18 16.71
C CYS A 90 -55.88 25.11 17.48
N GLY A 91 -55.61 26.40 17.48
CA GLY A 91 -56.46 27.43 18.07
C GLY A 91 -57.63 27.76 17.14
N GLY A 92 -58.75 27.06 17.31
CA GLY A 92 -60.00 27.35 16.62
C GLY A 92 -61.07 26.35 17.02
N SER A 93 -62.16 26.81 17.63
CA SER A 93 -63.22 25.95 18.15
C SER A 93 -64.06 25.31 17.02
N CYS A 94 -63.62 24.17 16.46
CA CYS A 94 -64.54 23.23 15.81
C CYS A 94 -65.29 22.51 16.97
N GLY A 95 -66.42 23.05 17.40
CA GLY A 95 -67.19 22.57 18.57
C GLY A 95 -68.14 21.44 18.24
N GLY A 96 -67.93 20.25 18.82
CA GLY A 96 -68.78 19.07 18.73
C GLY A 96 -67.99 17.75 18.83
N ASP A 97 -68.61 16.67 19.30
CA ASP A 97 -68.03 15.31 19.24
C ASP A 97 -67.93 14.86 17.77
N PHE A 98 -66.71 14.81 17.22
CA PHE A 98 -66.46 14.59 15.78
C PHE A 98 -65.77 13.27 15.42
N ALA A 99 -65.54 12.38 16.38
CA ALA A 99 -64.82 11.12 16.16
C ALA A 99 -65.61 10.03 15.40
N ALA A 100 -66.68 10.36 14.66
CA ALA A 100 -67.62 9.36 14.10
C ALA A 100 -67.91 9.50 12.60
N ARG A 101 -67.12 10.26 11.82
CA ARG A 101 -67.45 10.54 10.39
C ARG A 101 -66.33 10.33 9.36
N CYS A 102 -65.10 10.03 9.76
CA CYS A 102 -64.06 9.57 8.84
C CYS A 102 -63.57 8.19 9.33
N ASP A 103 -63.22 7.28 8.42
CA ASP A 103 -62.61 5.99 8.78
C ASP A 103 -61.27 6.24 9.51
N ASP A 104 -60.87 5.29 10.38
CA ASP A 104 -59.76 5.43 11.34
C ASP A 104 -58.39 5.76 10.72
N ASP A 105 -58.26 5.67 9.39
CA ASP A 105 -57.02 5.90 8.63
C ASP A 105 -57.00 7.21 7.82
N VAL A 106 -58.01 8.08 7.97
CA VAL A 106 -58.17 9.31 7.17
C VAL A 106 -57.88 10.57 7.99
N ALA A 107 -56.93 11.38 7.54
CA ALA A 107 -56.61 12.66 8.19
C ALA A 107 -57.76 13.68 8.03
N VAL A 108 -58.12 14.36 9.13
CA VAL A 108 -59.26 15.28 9.18
C VAL A 108 -58.79 16.74 9.19
N PHE A 109 -59.28 17.55 8.26
CA PHE A 109 -59.00 18.99 8.20
C PHE A 109 -60.29 19.82 8.29
N CYS A 110 -60.27 20.93 9.05
CA CYS A 110 -61.33 21.96 9.04
C CYS A 110 -60.96 23.01 7.96
N HIS A 111 -61.75 23.13 6.89
CA HIS A 111 -61.62 24.19 5.87
C HIS A 111 -62.96 24.92 5.70
N ASP A 112 -62.95 26.25 5.85
CA ASP A 112 -64.15 27.12 5.77
C ASP A 112 -65.36 26.64 6.59
N GLY A 113 -65.10 26.09 7.78
CA GLY A 113 -66.16 25.60 8.68
C GLY A 113 -66.81 24.27 8.24
N SER A 114 -66.27 23.62 7.21
CA SER A 114 -66.66 22.29 6.76
C SER A 114 -65.53 21.27 6.94
N ILE A 115 -65.89 20.04 7.29
CA ILE A 115 -64.95 18.93 7.44
C ILE A 115 -64.82 18.21 6.10
N VAL A 116 -63.60 18.07 5.62
CA VAL A 116 -63.27 17.25 4.45
C VAL A 116 -62.47 16.04 4.95
N CYS A 117 -63.02 14.84 4.78
CA CYS A 117 -62.26 13.59 4.96
C CYS A 117 -61.58 13.31 3.61
N ASP A 118 -60.25 13.33 3.54
CA ASP A 118 -59.50 13.09 2.29
C ASP A 118 -58.52 11.94 2.45
N ASP A 119 -58.61 10.96 1.55
CA ASP A 119 -57.96 9.64 1.58
C ASP A 119 -56.48 9.74 1.16
N CYS A 120 -55.73 10.55 1.92
CA CYS A 120 -54.40 11.05 1.54
C CYS A 120 -53.21 10.20 2.04
N ALA A 121 -53.42 8.97 2.49
CA ALA A 121 -52.39 8.19 3.19
C ALA A 121 -51.21 7.69 2.32
N ALA A 122 -51.16 7.93 1.01
CA ALA A 122 -50.17 7.29 0.13
C ALA A 122 -49.26 8.21 -0.70
N THR A 123 -49.41 9.54 -0.66
CA THR A 123 -48.54 10.44 -1.44
C THR A 123 -48.21 11.69 -0.65
N SER A 124 -46.93 11.92 -0.34
CA SER A 124 -46.43 13.16 0.23
C SER A 124 -46.91 14.34 -0.64
N ARG A 125 -47.67 15.27 -0.04
CA ARG A 125 -48.08 16.51 -0.69
C ARG A 125 -47.52 17.70 0.07
N THR A 126 -46.94 18.61 -0.69
CA THR A 126 -46.48 19.94 -0.29
C THR A 126 -47.66 20.92 -0.34
N CYS A 127 -47.78 21.77 0.69
CA CYS A 127 -48.78 22.84 0.76
C CYS A 127 -48.13 24.17 0.37
N THR A 128 -48.62 24.84 -0.66
CA THR A 128 -48.27 26.25 -0.93
C THR A 128 -49.26 27.17 -0.21
N ALA A 129 -48.73 28.11 0.57
CA ALA A 129 -49.50 29.21 1.14
C ALA A 129 -49.76 30.27 0.05
N GLY A 130 -50.89 30.18 -0.64
CA GLY A 130 -51.34 31.17 -1.61
C GLY A 130 -52.82 30.98 -1.93
N ASP A 131 -53.59 32.07 -1.80
CA ASP A 131 -55.03 32.11 -1.92
C ASP A 131 -55.54 31.53 -3.27
N GLY A 132 -56.22 30.38 -3.20
CA GLY A 132 -57.11 29.88 -4.26
C GLY A 132 -56.56 28.75 -5.13
N ASP A 133 -57.08 27.55 -4.85
CA ASP A 133 -56.88 26.25 -5.52
C ASP A 133 -55.54 25.52 -5.32
N PRO A 134 -55.52 24.42 -4.53
CA PRO A 134 -54.34 23.56 -4.43
C PRO A 134 -54.13 22.80 -5.75
N LYS A 135 -53.19 23.28 -6.57
CA LYS A 135 -52.71 22.52 -7.73
C LYS A 135 -51.73 21.45 -7.27
N CYS A 136 -52.14 20.19 -7.39
CA CYS A 136 -51.28 19.04 -7.19
C CYS A 136 -50.26 18.95 -8.34
N LEU A 137 -49.03 19.43 -8.12
CA LEU A 137 -47.92 19.13 -9.01
C LEU A 137 -47.40 17.73 -8.67
N ARG A 138 -47.26 16.88 -9.68
CA ARG A 138 -46.51 15.61 -9.54
C ARG A 138 -45.09 15.98 -9.14
N ALA A 139 -44.60 15.38 -8.06
CA ALA A 139 -43.18 15.42 -7.70
C ALA A 139 -42.36 15.04 -8.95
N GLY A 140 -41.64 16.02 -9.49
CA GLY A 140 -40.46 15.74 -10.30
C GLY A 140 -39.42 15.05 -9.41
N GLU A 141 -38.38 14.49 -9.99
CA GLU A 141 -37.38 13.61 -9.35
C GLU A 141 -36.46 14.29 -8.30
N GLY A 142 -36.97 15.22 -7.49
CA GLY A 142 -36.33 15.74 -6.30
C GLY A 142 -37.38 15.98 -5.22
N GLU A 143 -37.12 15.57 -3.98
CA GLU A 143 -38.01 15.88 -2.85
C GLU A 143 -38.03 17.41 -2.63
N GLU A 144 -39.12 18.06 -3.02
CA GLU A 144 -39.40 19.44 -2.61
C GLU A 144 -39.72 19.46 -1.12
N ILE A 145 -38.94 20.20 -0.35
CA ILE A 145 -39.18 20.48 1.05
C ILE A 145 -39.79 21.88 1.14
N CYS A 146 -40.97 22.00 1.74
CA CYS A 146 -41.59 23.30 1.99
C CYS A 146 -41.40 23.70 3.46
N THR A 147 -40.77 24.84 3.68
CA THR A 147 -40.74 25.55 4.97
C THR A 147 -41.69 26.75 4.90
N GLY A 148 -41.90 27.43 6.04
CA GLY A 148 -42.76 28.62 6.10
C GLY A 148 -42.32 29.76 5.17
N ASP A 149 -41.10 29.73 4.67
CA ASP A 149 -40.49 30.74 3.80
C ASP A 149 -40.50 30.36 2.31
N GLY A 150 -40.94 29.15 1.96
CA GLY A 150 -41.03 28.68 0.58
C GLY A 150 -40.77 27.18 0.42
N CYS A 151 -40.97 26.68 -0.80
CA CYS A 151 -40.59 25.33 -1.19
C CYS A 151 -39.28 25.37 -1.96
N PHE A 152 -38.39 24.42 -1.66
CA PHE A 152 -37.09 24.29 -2.30
C PHE A 152 -36.82 22.83 -2.65
N THR A 153 -36.04 22.61 -3.70
CA THR A 153 -35.59 21.28 -4.09
C THR A 153 -34.39 20.89 -3.22
N ARG A 154 -34.49 19.77 -2.51
CA ARG A 154 -33.34 19.21 -1.80
C ARG A 154 -32.30 18.74 -2.83
N ILE A 155 -31.08 19.26 -2.76
CA ILE A 155 -29.98 18.84 -3.63
C ILE A 155 -29.18 17.67 -3.04
N CYS A 156 -29.23 17.50 -1.72
CA CYS A 156 -28.51 16.47 -0.97
C CYS A 156 -29.14 16.24 0.41
N GLU A 157 -28.82 15.12 1.06
CA GLU A 157 -29.30 14.84 2.42
C GLU A 157 -28.79 15.90 3.42
N PRO A 158 -29.65 16.46 4.30
CA PRO A 158 -29.22 17.53 5.21
C PRO A 158 -28.12 17.06 6.14
N LEU A 159 -27.10 17.89 6.34
CA LEU A 159 -25.89 17.57 7.11
C LEU A 159 -25.07 16.38 6.59
N ALA A 160 -25.38 15.85 5.40
CA ALA A 160 -24.55 14.82 4.81
C ALA A 160 -23.18 15.38 4.45
N THR A 161 -22.16 14.56 4.68
CA THR A 161 -20.77 14.87 4.28
C THR A 161 -20.25 13.71 3.46
N TRP A 162 -19.62 14.00 2.33
CA TRP A 162 -18.99 13.00 1.47
C TRP A 162 -17.73 13.54 0.82
N CYS A 163 -17.02 12.66 0.12
CA CYS A 163 -15.85 13.01 -0.66
C CYS A 163 -16.17 12.93 -2.13
N GLU A 164 -15.82 13.97 -2.88
CA GLU A 164 -15.94 13.98 -4.33
C GLU A 164 -14.75 14.76 -4.91
N ARG A 165 -14.06 14.14 -5.87
CA ARG A 165 -12.92 14.75 -6.59
C ARG A 165 -11.84 15.40 -5.72
N GLY A 166 -11.57 14.81 -4.56
CA GLY A 166 -10.55 15.30 -3.63
C GLY A 166 -11.00 16.46 -2.74
N ALA A 167 -12.27 16.85 -2.76
CA ALA A 167 -12.86 17.82 -1.85
C ALA A 167 -13.82 17.15 -0.86
N VAL A 168 -13.96 17.75 0.32
CA VAL A 168 -15.01 17.41 1.28
C VAL A 168 -16.23 18.24 0.94
N HIS A 169 -17.32 17.55 0.61
CA HIS A 169 -18.61 18.16 0.33
C HIS A 169 -19.47 18.01 1.57
N ARG A 170 -20.12 19.09 2.00
CA ARG A 170 -21.00 19.10 3.16
C ARG A 170 -22.28 19.84 2.84
N CYS A 171 -23.40 19.22 3.15
CA CYS A 171 -24.68 19.88 3.03
C CYS A 171 -25.07 20.62 4.30
N ASP A 172 -25.75 21.75 4.10
CA ASP A 172 -26.33 22.52 5.19
C ASP A 172 -27.46 21.73 5.90
N ASP A 173 -28.02 22.32 6.95
CA ASP A 173 -29.08 21.70 7.75
C ASP A 173 -30.42 21.59 7.01
N THR A 174 -30.54 22.22 5.84
CA THR A 174 -31.73 22.15 4.97
C THR A 174 -31.55 21.25 3.75
N GLY A 175 -30.32 20.87 3.38
CA GLY A 175 -30.00 20.14 2.15
C GLY A 175 -30.18 20.98 0.88
N GLN A 176 -30.16 22.31 0.99
CA GLN A 176 -30.29 23.26 -0.12
C GLN A 176 -28.95 23.75 -0.65
N PHE A 177 -27.95 23.81 0.23
CA PHE A 177 -26.65 24.36 -0.07
C PHE A 177 -25.58 23.32 0.22
N GLU A 178 -24.64 23.27 -0.70
CA GLU A 178 -23.47 22.41 -0.65
C GLU A 178 -22.25 23.30 -0.43
N GLU A 179 -21.55 23.05 0.67
CA GLU A 179 -20.25 23.63 0.98
C GLU A 179 -19.16 22.69 0.47
N VAL A 180 -18.29 23.20 -0.40
CA VAL A 180 -17.16 22.45 -0.96
C VAL A 180 -15.88 22.95 -0.31
N ASN A 181 -15.20 22.06 0.40
CA ASN A 181 -13.92 22.32 1.05
C ASN A 181 -12.83 21.48 0.38
N GLU A 182 -12.05 22.09 -0.51
CA GLU A 182 -10.93 21.42 -1.19
C GLU A 182 -9.88 20.99 -0.16
N CYS A 183 -9.42 19.74 -0.26
CA CYS A 183 -8.33 19.28 0.58
C CYS A 183 -7.02 19.94 0.18
N GLN A 184 -6.22 20.32 1.18
CA GLN A 184 -4.88 20.88 0.96
C GLN A 184 -3.98 19.85 0.28
N LEU A 185 -2.94 20.33 -0.42
CA LEU A 185 -1.93 19.47 -1.03
C LEU A 185 -1.35 18.50 0.00
N GLY A 186 -1.31 17.22 -0.35
CA GLY A 186 -0.89 16.15 0.56
C GLY A 186 -2.02 15.50 1.35
N LEU A 187 -3.25 15.97 1.21
CA LEU A 187 -4.43 15.38 1.83
C LEU A 187 -5.38 14.82 0.76
N ASP A 188 -5.78 13.56 0.90
CA ASP A 188 -6.88 12.96 0.14
C ASP A 188 -8.20 13.16 0.90
N CYS A 189 -9.29 13.42 0.17
CA CYS A 189 -10.61 13.29 0.77
C CYS A 189 -10.96 11.81 0.91
N ARG A 190 -11.08 11.32 2.15
CA ARG A 190 -11.56 9.97 2.48
C ARG A 190 -12.42 10.03 3.73
N ASP A 191 -13.45 9.18 3.78
CA ASP A 191 -14.37 9.11 4.93
C ASP A 191 -14.94 10.49 5.32
N ALA A 192 -15.25 11.32 4.30
CA ALA A 192 -15.78 12.68 4.45
C ALA A 192 -14.84 13.65 5.20
N GLN A 193 -13.53 13.41 5.15
CA GLN A 193 -12.49 14.21 5.80
C GLN A 193 -11.26 14.34 4.89
N CYS A 194 -10.50 15.43 5.06
CA CYS A 194 -9.17 15.56 4.46
C CYS A 194 -8.15 14.84 5.34
N LEU A 195 -7.67 13.69 4.87
CA LEU A 195 -6.69 12.84 5.56
C LEU A 195 -5.38 12.82 4.77
N PRO A 196 -4.22 12.57 5.40
CA PRO A 196 -2.95 12.42 4.68
C PRO A 196 -3.09 11.48 3.47
N ALA A 197 -2.45 11.84 2.37
CA ALA A 197 -2.54 11.10 1.12
C ALA A 197 -2.22 9.62 1.33
N GLN A 198 -3.07 8.74 0.83
CA GLN A 198 -2.92 7.30 0.96
C GLN A 198 -1.58 6.83 0.37
N PRO A 199 -0.67 6.27 1.17
CA PRO A 199 0.56 5.71 0.64
C PRO A 199 0.29 4.37 -0.04
N TYR A 200 1.11 4.07 -1.05
CA TYR A 200 1.11 2.79 -1.75
C TYR A 200 2.35 1.98 -1.37
N ALA A 201 2.15 0.76 -0.88
CA ALA A 201 3.22 -0.17 -0.56
C ALA A 201 3.05 -1.51 -1.30
N VAL A 202 3.97 -1.83 -2.19
CA VAL A 202 4.12 -3.20 -2.69
C VAL A 202 4.95 -3.98 -1.66
N ILE A 203 4.39 -5.06 -1.16
CA ILE A 203 5.04 -5.98 -0.24
C ILE A 203 5.56 -7.14 -1.05
N LEU A 204 6.88 -7.30 -1.10
CA LEU A 204 7.54 -8.33 -1.88
C LEU A 204 8.10 -9.36 -0.90
N PHE A 205 7.51 -10.55 -0.89
CA PHE A 205 8.07 -11.68 -0.17
C PHE A 205 9.06 -12.42 -1.07
N ASP A 206 10.27 -12.61 -0.56
CA ASP A 206 11.15 -13.66 -1.03
C ASP A 206 10.46 -15.01 -0.79
N THR A 207 10.42 -15.81 -1.83
CA THR A 207 9.73 -17.12 -1.83
C THR A 207 10.68 -18.25 -2.22
N SER A 208 11.98 -17.96 -2.20
CA SER A 208 13.04 -18.95 -2.41
C SER A 208 13.05 -19.99 -1.29
N ASP A 209 13.73 -21.12 -1.54
CA ASP A 209 13.74 -22.24 -0.58
C ASP A 209 14.30 -21.87 0.79
N SER A 210 15.30 -20.97 0.84
CA SER A 210 15.93 -20.56 2.10
C SER A 210 14.96 -19.85 3.04
N MET A 211 13.90 -19.24 2.50
CA MET A 211 12.83 -18.63 3.30
C MET A 211 11.97 -19.66 4.06
N ASN A 212 12.01 -20.93 3.64
CA ASN A 212 11.33 -22.03 4.33
C ASN A 212 12.15 -22.59 5.52
N TRP A 213 13.40 -22.16 5.69
CA TRP A 213 14.28 -22.66 6.74
C TRP A 213 14.04 -21.91 8.05
N MET A 214 14.57 -22.47 9.15
CA MET A 214 14.64 -21.73 10.40
C MET A 214 15.69 -20.61 10.30
N PRO A 215 15.56 -19.53 11.09
CA PRO A 215 16.51 -18.41 11.08
C PRO A 215 17.99 -18.80 11.28
N ASN A 216 18.26 -19.94 11.91
CA ASN A 216 19.60 -20.45 12.19
C ASN A 216 20.14 -21.40 11.09
N ASP A 217 19.54 -21.39 9.89
CA ASP A 217 19.88 -22.24 8.74
C ASP A 217 19.70 -23.75 8.98
N ASP A 218 19.03 -24.14 10.07
CA ASP A 218 18.65 -25.53 10.28
C ASP A 218 17.37 -25.87 9.50
N ASP A 219 17.29 -27.11 9.02
CA ASP A 219 16.04 -27.67 8.51
C ASP A 219 14.93 -27.52 9.56
N PRO A 220 13.68 -27.25 9.15
CA PRO A 220 12.55 -27.23 10.06
C PRO A 220 12.50 -28.54 10.89
N PRO A 221 12.40 -28.48 12.24
CA PRO A 221 12.40 -29.67 13.07
C PRO A 221 11.32 -30.66 12.62
N PRO A 222 11.61 -31.98 12.72
CA PRO A 222 10.63 -33.01 12.36
C PRO A 222 9.38 -32.86 13.24
N GLY A 223 8.24 -32.57 12.61
CA GLY A 223 6.97 -32.30 13.28
C GLY A 223 6.47 -30.85 13.17
N ILE A 224 7.21 -29.95 12.50
CA ILE A 224 6.61 -28.73 11.96
C ILE A 224 5.52 -29.14 10.98
N ILE A 225 4.36 -28.52 11.14
CA ILE A 225 3.06 -28.93 10.64
C ILE A 225 3.14 -29.46 9.20
N ASP A 226 2.55 -30.64 8.99
CA ASP A 226 2.44 -31.23 7.67
C ASP A 226 1.77 -30.26 6.69
N TYR A 227 2.17 -30.33 5.43
CA TYR A 227 1.46 -29.69 4.34
C TYR A 227 -0.04 -30.01 4.44
N PRO A 228 -0.94 -29.00 4.38
CA PRO A 228 -0.75 -27.67 3.78
C PRO A 228 -0.36 -26.53 4.73
N ALA A 229 -0.37 -26.70 6.04
CA ALA A 229 -0.27 -25.53 6.95
C ALA A 229 1.18 -25.03 7.14
N CYS A 230 2.16 -25.93 7.15
CA CYS A 230 3.59 -25.65 7.00
C CYS A 230 4.30 -24.73 8.00
N ASP A 231 3.56 -24.05 8.87
CA ASP A 231 4.03 -23.36 10.07
C ASP A 231 2.86 -23.19 11.05
N ASP A 232 3.15 -22.87 12.32
CA ASP A 232 2.11 -22.57 13.31
C ASP A 232 1.84 -21.05 13.31
N PRO A 233 0.61 -20.59 12.97
CA PRO A 233 0.30 -19.15 12.98
C PRO A 233 0.51 -18.50 14.35
N ASN A 234 0.44 -19.26 15.44
CA ASN A 234 0.66 -18.76 16.80
C ASN A 234 2.12 -18.77 17.24
N ALA A 235 2.95 -19.57 16.58
CA ALA A 235 4.35 -19.78 16.93
C ALA A 235 5.19 -20.09 15.68
N PRO A 236 5.25 -19.17 14.70
CA PRO A 236 5.91 -19.43 13.43
C PRO A 236 7.42 -19.59 13.64
N GLN A 237 8.00 -20.60 13.00
CA GLN A 237 9.42 -20.95 13.17
C GLN A 237 10.26 -20.69 11.92
N THR A 238 9.64 -20.71 10.73
CA THR A 238 10.36 -20.46 9.48
C THR A 238 10.56 -18.96 9.25
N ARG A 239 11.57 -18.57 8.46
CA ARG A 239 11.81 -17.16 8.11
C ARG A 239 10.57 -16.52 7.45
N ILE A 240 9.98 -17.21 6.48
CA ILE A 240 8.75 -16.76 5.82
C ILE A 240 7.58 -16.69 6.79
N GLY A 241 7.46 -17.65 7.71
CA GLY A 241 6.41 -17.64 8.71
C GLY A 241 6.52 -16.46 9.67
N ILE A 242 7.71 -16.20 10.19
CA ILE A 242 7.97 -15.06 11.06
C ILE A 242 7.67 -13.75 10.31
N ALA A 243 8.05 -13.65 9.03
CA ALA A 243 7.77 -12.50 8.18
C ALA A 243 6.26 -12.30 7.93
N LYS A 244 5.51 -13.37 7.59
CA LYS A 244 4.06 -13.33 7.42
C LYS A 244 3.35 -12.87 8.69
N ALA A 245 3.72 -13.44 9.84
CA ALA A 245 3.15 -13.08 11.13
C ALA A 245 3.50 -11.66 11.58
N ALA A 246 4.69 -11.16 11.25
CA ALA A 246 5.04 -9.76 11.52
C ALA A 246 4.25 -8.80 10.61
N PHE A 247 4.13 -9.11 9.32
CA PHE A 247 3.40 -8.26 8.37
C PHE A 247 1.88 -8.25 8.67
N SER A 248 1.28 -9.40 9.02
CA SER A 248 -0.16 -9.50 9.32
C SER A 248 -0.59 -8.64 10.52
N LYS A 249 0.31 -8.38 11.48
CA LYS A 249 0.05 -7.48 12.61
C LYS A 249 -0.28 -6.06 12.19
N LEU A 250 0.20 -5.58 11.04
CA LEU A 250 -0.14 -4.25 10.52
C LEU A 250 -1.65 -4.08 10.30
N PHE A 251 -2.36 -5.14 9.91
CA PHE A 251 -3.81 -5.07 9.65
C PHE A 251 -4.63 -4.86 10.92
N SER A 252 -4.08 -5.24 12.08
CA SER A 252 -4.72 -5.00 13.38
C SER A 252 -4.41 -3.63 13.98
N ASP A 253 -3.43 -2.91 13.42
CA ASP A 253 -2.97 -1.64 13.96
C ASP A 253 -3.68 -0.46 13.26
N PRO A 254 -4.45 0.36 14.01
CA PRO A 254 -5.20 1.49 13.45
C PRO A 254 -4.35 2.48 12.66
N ARG A 255 -3.03 2.50 12.90
CA ARG A 255 -2.14 3.40 12.17
C ARG A 255 -2.07 3.07 10.68
N TYR A 256 -2.29 1.82 10.29
CA TYR A 256 -2.18 1.40 8.89
C TYR A 256 -3.53 1.27 8.17
N GLN A 257 -4.66 1.60 8.81
CA GLN A 257 -6.00 1.51 8.21
C GLN A 257 -6.18 2.36 6.94
N GLY A 258 -5.32 3.36 6.71
CA GLY A 258 -5.34 4.20 5.51
C GLY A 258 -4.32 3.82 4.43
N PHE A 259 -3.56 2.73 4.58
CA PHE A 259 -2.54 2.33 3.62
C PHE A 259 -3.13 1.44 2.52
N ALA A 260 -2.68 1.64 1.29
CA ALA A 260 -2.94 0.70 0.21
C ALA A 260 -1.75 -0.24 0.07
N PHE A 261 -2.00 -1.55 0.18
CA PHE A 261 -0.98 -2.58 0.06
C PHE A 261 -1.23 -3.41 -1.21
N ALA A 262 -0.17 -3.87 -1.84
CA ALA A 262 -0.20 -4.93 -2.84
C ALA A 262 0.79 -6.03 -2.41
N LEU A 263 0.55 -7.27 -2.79
CA LEU A 263 1.41 -8.39 -2.45
C LEU A 263 2.02 -8.98 -3.72
N MET A 264 3.34 -9.05 -3.74
CA MET A 264 4.13 -9.69 -4.77
C MET A 264 5.01 -10.80 -4.19
N ARG A 265 5.32 -11.77 -5.04
CA ARG A 265 6.28 -12.85 -4.81
C ARG A 265 7.23 -12.98 -6.00
N PHE A 266 8.20 -13.88 -5.91
CA PHE A 266 9.00 -14.24 -7.09
C PHE A 266 8.15 -14.94 -8.15
N PRO A 267 8.57 -14.92 -9.43
CA PRO A 267 7.85 -15.60 -10.49
C PRO A 267 7.64 -17.07 -10.15
N GLN A 268 6.38 -17.48 -10.20
CA GLN A 268 5.98 -18.83 -9.88
C GLN A 268 4.86 -19.26 -10.82
N ILE A 269 5.04 -20.44 -11.39
CA ILE A 269 3.99 -21.12 -12.15
C ILE A 269 3.48 -22.30 -11.34
N LEU A 270 2.18 -22.50 -11.39
CA LEU A 270 1.55 -23.64 -10.74
C LEU A 270 2.11 -24.92 -11.36
N ASP A 271 2.79 -25.76 -10.56
CA ASP A 271 3.31 -27.03 -11.03
C ASP A 271 2.48 -28.17 -10.54
N ALA A 272 1.83 -28.77 -11.50
CA ALA A 272 0.87 -29.78 -11.20
C ALA A 272 1.47 -31.18 -11.05
N GLY A 273 2.73 -31.36 -11.44
CA GLY A 273 3.56 -32.51 -11.05
C GLY A 273 4.22 -32.36 -9.68
N ALA A 274 4.17 -31.16 -9.06
CA ALA A 274 4.84 -30.92 -7.79
C ALA A 274 4.20 -31.76 -6.68
N LYS A 275 5.05 -32.45 -5.93
CA LYS A 275 4.63 -33.05 -4.65
C LYS A 275 4.70 -31.97 -3.60
N ALA A 276 3.57 -31.29 -3.42
CA ALA A 276 3.47 -30.20 -2.47
C ALA A 276 3.89 -30.65 -1.07
N ARG A 277 4.81 -29.88 -0.50
CA ARG A 277 5.41 -30.07 0.81
C ARG A 277 5.82 -28.69 1.33
N CYS A 278 6.02 -28.57 2.63
CA CYS A 278 6.33 -27.27 3.23
C CYS A 278 7.64 -26.63 2.78
N MET A 279 8.57 -27.43 2.25
CA MET A 279 9.82 -26.94 1.66
C MET A 279 9.68 -26.55 0.18
N ALA A 280 8.51 -26.75 -0.45
CA ALA A 280 8.39 -26.56 -1.90
C ALA A 280 7.05 -26.05 -2.41
N GLY A 281 6.00 -26.01 -1.58
CA GLY A 281 4.65 -25.63 -2.03
C GLY A 281 4.17 -26.39 -3.26
N SER A 282 3.15 -25.85 -3.92
CA SER A 282 2.59 -26.38 -5.18
C SER A 282 3.13 -25.68 -6.44
N TYR A 283 4.16 -24.85 -6.29
CA TYR A 283 4.65 -23.94 -7.32
C TYR A 283 6.05 -24.30 -7.81
N LEU A 284 6.25 -24.29 -9.12
CA LEU A 284 7.60 -24.26 -9.70
C LEU A 284 8.13 -22.83 -9.63
N PRO A 285 9.34 -22.63 -9.07
CA PRO A 285 10.02 -21.36 -9.11
C PRO A 285 10.45 -21.04 -10.54
N GLU A 286 10.28 -19.79 -10.94
CA GLU A 286 10.80 -19.26 -12.18
C GLU A 286 11.68 -18.04 -11.90
N ASN A 287 12.68 -17.80 -12.75
CA ASN A 287 13.51 -16.60 -12.62
C ASN A 287 12.85 -15.37 -13.28
N THR A 288 11.87 -15.61 -14.16
CA THR A 288 11.15 -14.60 -14.93
C THR A 288 9.71 -15.04 -15.13
N VAL A 289 8.78 -14.10 -15.29
CA VAL A 289 7.41 -14.46 -15.67
C VAL A 289 7.33 -14.98 -17.11
N THR A 290 6.29 -15.73 -17.43
CA THR A 290 6.07 -16.31 -18.76
C THR A 290 6.12 -15.25 -19.86
N GLY A 291 6.84 -15.57 -20.95
CA GLY A 291 6.94 -14.70 -22.12
C GLY A 291 7.88 -13.50 -21.94
N HIS A 292 8.57 -13.40 -20.80
CA HIS A 292 9.62 -12.41 -20.58
C HIS A 292 10.58 -12.42 -21.77
N SER A 293 10.59 -11.30 -22.48
CA SER A 293 11.39 -11.10 -23.69
C SER A 293 11.85 -9.65 -23.75
N GLY A 294 13.15 -9.48 -24.00
CA GLY A 294 13.81 -8.19 -23.90
C GLY A 294 14.13 -7.81 -22.45
N VAL A 295 15.27 -7.15 -22.26
CA VAL A 295 15.84 -6.83 -20.93
C VAL A 295 15.17 -5.60 -20.31
N PHE A 296 14.60 -4.74 -21.15
CA PHE A 296 14.25 -3.37 -20.78
C PHE A 296 12.77 -3.03 -20.99
N THR A 297 12.03 -3.89 -21.67
CA THR A 297 10.70 -3.56 -22.19
C THR A 297 9.66 -4.49 -21.62
N THR A 298 8.58 -3.92 -21.09
CA THR A 298 7.35 -4.67 -20.87
C THR A 298 6.46 -4.58 -22.10
N GLY A 299 5.71 -5.65 -22.38
CA GLY A 299 4.75 -5.72 -23.47
C GLY A 299 3.48 -6.44 -23.02
N ALA A 300 2.73 -6.97 -24.00
CA ALA A 300 1.53 -7.76 -23.71
C ALA A 300 1.81 -8.99 -22.84
N TRP A 301 3.04 -9.54 -22.90
CA TRP A 301 3.46 -10.65 -22.04
C TRP A 301 3.42 -10.29 -20.56
N PHE A 302 3.80 -9.06 -20.19
CA PHE A 302 3.85 -8.64 -18.79
C PHE A 302 2.44 -8.59 -18.21
N ASP A 303 1.49 -8.04 -18.96
CA ASP A 303 0.10 -7.92 -18.51
C ASP A 303 -0.57 -9.30 -18.41
N ALA A 304 -0.27 -10.21 -19.36
CA ALA A 304 -0.79 -11.57 -19.36
C ALA A 304 -0.21 -12.43 -18.23
N ALA A 305 1.08 -12.27 -17.91
CA ALA A 305 1.80 -13.08 -16.93
C ALA A 305 1.97 -12.40 -15.56
N LEU A 306 1.38 -11.22 -15.36
CA LEU A 306 1.50 -10.46 -14.10
C LEU A 306 1.07 -11.28 -12.87
N HIS A 307 0.08 -12.16 -13.04
CA HIS A 307 -0.43 -13.05 -12.00
C HIS A 307 0.60 -14.05 -11.45
N GLU A 308 1.72 -14.28 -12.15
CA GLU A 308 2.80 -15.16 -11.67
C GLU A 308 3.63 -14.51 -10.55
N VAL A 309 3.59 -13.18 -10.45
CA VAL A 309 4.31 -12.39 -9.43
C VAL A 309 3.40 -11.55 -8.56
N LEU A 310 2.34 -10.94 -9.12
CA LEU A 310 1.38 -10.12 -8.40
C LEU A 310 0.23 -10.99 -7.93
N VAL A 311 0.14 -11.08 -6.62
CA VAL A 311 -0.75 -12.00 -5.93
C VAL A 311 -2.01 -11.28 -5.47
N VAL A 312 -1.82 -10.13 -4.83
CA VAL A 312 -2.91 -9.25 -4.45
C VAL A 312 -2.63 -7.86 -5.00
N PRO A 313 -3.42 -7.35 -5.97
CA PRO A 313 -3.26 -5.99 -6.48
C PRO A 313 -3.69 -4.96 -5.43
N PHE A 314 -3.30 -3.69 -5.60
CA PHE A 314 -3.90 -2.60 -4.85
C PHE A 314 -5.43 -2.59 -4.99
N PRO A 315 -6.17 -2.12 -3.97
CA PRO A 315 -7.62 -2.03 -4.07
C PRO A 315 -8.01 -0.93 -5.07
N ASN A 316 -8.97 -1.25 -5.94
CA ASN A 316 -9.55 -0.29 -6.89
C ASN A 316 -10.71 0.49 -6.29
N ASP A 317 -11.11 0.18 -5.05
CA ASP A 317 -12.24 0.77 -4.35
C ASP A 317 -11.95 0.99 -2.86
N ALA A 318 -12.89 1.66 -2.17
CA ALA A 318 -12.78 1.99 -0.76
C ALA A 318 -12.92 0.77 0.18
N THR A 319 -13.38 -0.39 -0.32
CA THR A 319 -13.57 -1.58 0.53
C THR A 319 -12.23 -2.20 0.95
N GLY A 320 -11.16 -1.85 0.24
CA GLY A 320 -9.80 -2.31 0.52
C GLY A 320 -9.59 -3.79 0.16
N ASN A 321 -8.35 -4.24 0.22
CA ASN A 321 -7.95 -5.62 -0.08
C ASN A 321 -7.38 -6.34 1.15
N GLN A 322 -7.50 -5.76 2.35
CA GLN A 322 -6.87 -6.27 3.57
C GLN A 322 -7.33 -7.68 3.93
N LYS A 323 -8.60 -8.04 3.69
CA LYS A 323 -9.09 -9.41 3.93
C LYS A 323 -8.42 -10.44 3.01
N VAL A 324 -8.25 -10.08 1.73
CA VAL A 324 -7.54 -10.94 0.76
C VAL A 324 -6.07 -11.02 1.15
N LEU A 325 -5.41 -9.90 1.44
CA LEU A 325 -4.03 -9.92 1.93
C LEU A 325 -3.87 -10.79 3.17
N ALA A 326 -4.82 -10.74 4.11
CA ALA A 326 -4.78 -11.54 5.33
C ALA A 326 -4.86 -13.05 5.05
N SER A 327 -5.63 -13.50 4.04
CA SER A 327 -5.69 -14.94 3.70
C SER A 327 -4.37 -15.46 3.15
N TRP A 328 -3.59 -14.63 2.45
CA TRP A 328 -2.23 -15.02 2.02
C TRP A 328 -1.23 -15.12 3.18
N LEU A 329 -1.55 -14.57 4.35
CA LEU A 329 -0.69 -14.52 5.52
C LEU A 329 -1.10 -15.47 6.65
N ASP A 330 -2.21 -16.19 6.51
CA ASP A 330 -2.84 -16.96 7.60
C ASP A 330 -2.30 -18.38 7.80
N PHE A 331 -1.32 -18.78 6.97
CA PHE A 331 -0.68 -20.10 6.99
C PHE A 331 -1.59 -21.26 6.60
N ASN A 332 -2.74 -20.99 5.98
CA ASN A 332 -3.66 -22.00 5.52
C ASN A 332 -3.63 -22.04 3.98
N GLU A 333 -3.05 -23.10 3.39
CA GLU A 333 -3.23 -23.35 1.96
C GLU A 333 -4.49 -24.21 1.75
N GLU A 334 -5.57 -23.57 1.29
CA GLU A 334 -6.81 -24.26 0.97
C GLU A 334 -6.81 -24.69 -0.50
N ILE A 335 -7.10 -25.97 -0.72
CA ILE A 335 -7.23 -26.54 -2.06
C ILE A 335 -8.69 -26.94 -2.27
N ASP A 336 -9.36 -26.28 -3.19
CA ASP A 336 -10.67 -26.72 -3.66
C ASP A 336 -10.52 -27.91 -4.61
N ILE A 337 -11.48 -28.81 -4.56
CA ILE A 337 -11.54 -29.95 -5.46
C ILE A 337 -12.73 -29.73 -6.37
N ASP A 338 -12.43 -29.49 -7.64
CA ASP A 338 -13.44 -29.60 -8.69
C ASP A 338 -13.65 -31.08 -9.03
N ASP A 339 -14.90 -31.48 -9.16
CA ASP A 339 -15.28 -32.83 -9.58
C ASP A 339 -14.99 -33.12 -11.05
N THR A 340 -14.51 -32.13 -11.81
CA THR A 340 -13.98 -32.31 -13.17
C THR A 340 -12.88 -33.36 -13.19
N VAL A 341 -13.17 -34.50 -13.83
CA VAL A 341 -12.20 -35.57 -14.03
C VAL A 341 -11.16 -35.10 -15.04
N CYS A 342 -9.91 -35.31 -14.69
CA CYS A 342 -8.78 -34.96 -15.52
C CYS A 342 -7.84 -36.14 -15.69
N THR A 343 -7.08 -36.11 -16.77
CA THR A 343 -6.02 -37.07 -17.07
C THR A 343 -4.66 -36.40 -17.12
N ALA A 344 -4.64 -35.09 -17.36
CA ALA A 344 -3.48 -34.23 -17.35
C ALA A 344 -3.85 -32.85 -16.78
N HIS A 345 -2.85 -32.09 -16.37
CA HIS A 345 -3.07 -30.76 -15.78
C HIS A 345 -3.61 -29.73 -16.77
N ALA A 346 -3.33 -29.91 -18.07
CA ALA A 346 -3.93 -29.10 -19.12
C ALA A 346 -5.47 -29.20 -19.17
N ASP A 347 -6.05 -30.23 -18.56
CA ASP A 347 -7.51 -30.40 -18.41
C ASP A 347 -8.09 -29.48 -17.32
N CYS A 348 -7.24 -28.82 -16.52
CA CYS A 348 -7.62 -27.98 -15.38
C CYS A 348 -7.07 -26.55 -15.53
N PRO A 349 -7.69 -25.67 -16.35
CA PRO A 349 -7.20 -24.32 -16.56
C PRO A 349 -7.16 -23.53 -15.26
N GLY A 350 -5.97 -23.12 -14.79
CA GLY A 350 -5.78 -22.44 -13.51
C GLY A 350 -5.74 -23.36 -12.29
N GLY A 351 -5.67 -24.68 -12.49
CA GLY A 351 -5.65 -25.68 -11.43
C GLY A 351 -4.71 -26.84 -11.71
N LEU A 352 -4.87 -27.88 -10.90
CA LEU A 352 -4.00 -29.03 -10.76
C LEU A 352 -4.80 -30.32 -11.00
N CYS A 353 -4.46 -31.09 -12.01
CA CYS A 353 -4.98 -32.46 -12.07
C CYS A 353 -4.30 -33.35 -11.03
N THR A 354 -4.99 -33.75 -9.97
CA THR A 354 -4.43 -34.64 -8.93
C THR A 354 -5.22 -35.95 -8.86
N ALA A 355 -4.56 -37.08 -8.65
CA ALA A 355 -5.21 -38.40 -8.60
C ALA A 355 -5.12 -39.10 -7.23
N PRO A 356 -5.57 -38.49 -6.11
CA PRO A 356 -5.62 -39.17 -4.84
C PRO A 356 -6.65 -40.30 -4.91
N GLY A 357 -6.17 -41.55 -5.01
CA GLY A 357 -7.03 -42.72 -5.18
C GLY A 357 -7.14 -43.25 -6.63
N GLY A 358 -6.34 -42.73 -7.56
CA GLY A 358 -6.19 -43.31 -8.91
C GLY A 358 -7.08 -42.74 -10.02
N GLN A 359 -8.02 -41.84 -9.69
CA GLN A 359 -8.77 -41.05 -10.67
C GLN A 359 -8.36 -39.58 -10.53
N GLY A 360 -7.91 -38.97 -11.63
CA GLY A 360 -7.54 -37.55 -11.65
C GLY A 360 -8.77 -36.65 -11.48
N LYS A 361 -8.67 -35.66 -10.60
CA LYS A 361 -9.62 -34.56 -10.43
C LYS A 361 -8.90 -33.22 -10.47
N CYS A 362 -9.55 -32.23 -11.08
CA CYS A 362 -9.05 -30.86 -11.05
C CYS A 362 -9.11 -30.31 -9.63
N ARG A 363 -8.06 -29.62 -9.22
CA ARG A 363 -7.95 -28.97 -7.92
C ARG A 363 -7.49 -27.55 -8.11
N TYR A 364 -8.07 -26.63 -7.38
CA TYR A 364 -7.76 -25.21 -7.49
C TYR A 364 -7.22 -24.74 -6.15
N LEU A 365 -6.14 -23.97 -6.16
CA LEU A 365 -5.65 -23.34 -4.95
C LEU A 365 -6.56 -22.13 -4.68
N LEU A 366 -7.30 -22.16 -3.57
CA LEU A 366 -8.16 -21.05 -3.16
C LEU A 366 -7.34 -19.93 -2.51
N ASP A 367 -6.42 -20.33 -1.63
CA ASP A 367 -5.46 -19.44 -0.96
C ASP A 367 -4.06 -20.01 -1.17
N PRO A 368 -3.44 -19.69 -2.32
CA PRO A 368 -2.14 -20.26 -2.61
C PRO A 368 -1.06 -19.78 -1.64
N GLU A 369 -0.05 -20.61 -1.42
CA GLU A 369 1.01 -20.25 -0.49
C GLU A 369 2.07 -19.33 -1.13
N LEU A 370 2.78 -18.56 -0.30
CA LEU A 370 3.98 -17.80 -0.68
C LEU A 370 5.24 -18.69 -0.79
N ARG A 371 5.10 -20.01 -0.96
CA ARG A 371 6.24 -20.94 -1.03
C ARG A 371 6.40 -21.50 -2.45
N ALA A 372 7.61 -21.43 -2.99
CA ALA A 372 7.99 -22.17 -4.19
C ALA A 372 8.89 -23.35 -3.87
N ALA A 373 9.00 -24.25 -4.85
CA ALA A 373 9.98 -25.32 -4.84
C ALA A 373 11.41 -24.78 -4.93
N LEU A 374 12.39 -25.67 -4.77
CA LEU A 374 13.83 -25.40 -4.86
C LEU A 374 14.15 -24.46 -6.04
N GLY A 375 14.35 -23.19 -5.73
CA GLY A 375 14.40 -22.10 -6.69
C GLY A 375 15.45 -21.07 -6.33
N ALA A 376 15.94 -20.40 -7.36
CA ALA A 376 16.83 -19.27 -7.18
C ALA A 376 16.04 -18.04 -6.68
N THR A 377 16.77 -16.96 -6.39
CA THR A 377 16.29 -15.76 -5.72
C THR A 377 16.33 -14.59 -6.70
N PRO A 378 15.37 -14.44 -7.64
CA PRO A 378 15.38 -13.43 -8.69
C PRO A 378 14.94 -12.04 -8.17
N LEU A 379 15.64 -11.52 -7.16
CA LEU A 379 15.28 -10.26 -6.48
C LEU A 379 15.25 -9.08 -7.45
N GLY A 380 16.29 -8.88 -8.25
CA GLY A 380 16.34 -7.73 -9.15
C GLY A 380 15.29 -7.83 -10.25
N THR A 381 15.07 -9.01 -10.82
CA THR A 381 13.97 -9.22 -11.80
C THR A 381 12.59 -8.93 -11.19
N THR A 382 12.36 -9.31 -9.94
CA THR A 382 11.08 -9.07 -9.26
C THR A 382 10.90 -7.59 -8.90
N LEU A 383 11.96 -6.89 -8.50
CA LEU A 383 11.95 -5.43 -8.32
C LEU A 383 11.65 -4.70 -9.62
N PHE A 384 12.17 -5.18 -10.75
CA PHE A 384 11.81 -4.65 -12.06
C PHE A 384 10.30 -4.76 -12.29
N TYR A 385 9.70 -5.92 -12.02
CA TYR A 385 8.25 -6.11 -12.15
C TYR A 385 7.44 -5.23 -11.20
N ALA A 386 7.89 -5.02 -9.96
CA ALA A 386 7.24 -4.10 -9.03
C ALA A 386 7.23 -2.65 -9.58
N GLY A 387 8.35 -2.20 -10.14
CA GLY A 387 8.42 -0.89 -10.80
C GLY A 387 7.50 -0.76 -11.99
N GLU A 388 7.46 -1.79 -12.84
CA GLU A 388 6.57 -1.82 -14.01
C GLU A 388 5.09 -1.91 -13.61
N TYR A 389 4.78 -2.58 -12.50
CA TYR A 389 3.44 -2.59 -11.92
C TYR A 389 3.01 -1.18 -11.51
N PHE A 390 3.86 -0.46 -10.76
CA PHE A 390 3.60 0.95 -10.43
C PHE A 390 3.38 1.79 -11.69
N ARG A 391 4.25 1.65 -12.68
CA ARG A 391 4.22 2.44 -13.92
C ARG A 391 2.97 2.21 -14.77
N LYS A 392 2.51 0.96 -14.88
CA LYS A 392 1.41 0.61 -15.79
C LYS A 392 0.03 0.66 -15.11
N PHE A 393 -0.04 0.32 -13.83
CA PHE A 393 -1.30 0.05 -13.15
C PHE A 393 -1.62 0.97 -11.97
N VAL A 394 -0.65 1.71 -11.43
CA VAL A 394 -0.85 2.51 -10.20
C VAL A 394 -0.70 4.01 -10.47
N VAL A 395 0.37 4.42 -11.14
CA VAL A 395 0.60 5.80 -11.54
C VAL A 395 0.02 6.01 -12.93
N ARG A 396 -1.27 6.35 -12.98
CA ARG A 396 -2.01 6.50 -14.24
C ARG A 396 -2.13 7.95 -14.67
N GLU A 397 -1.39 8.86 -14.04
CA GLU A 397 -1.33 10.28 -14.41
C GLU A 397 -1.15 10.44 -15.93
N GLY A 398 -2.06 11.20 -16.55
CA GLY A 398 -2.05 11.46 -17.99
C GLY A 398 -2.66 10.38 -18.87
N GLN A 399 -3.02 9.21 -18.34
CA GLN A 399 -3.66 8.16 -19.13
C GLN A 399 -5.06 8.58 -19.58
N PRO A 400 -5.49 8.24 -20.82
CA PRO A 400 -6.84 8.54 -21.28
C PRO A 400 -7.91 7.86 -20.43
N CYS A 401 -8.99 8.57 -20.14
CA CYS A 401 -10.15 8.08 -19.40
C CYS A 401 -11.45 8.72 -19.92
N GLN A 402 -12.58 8.09 -19.60
CA GLN A 402 -13.92 8.63 -19.78
C GLN A 402 -14.61 8.88 -18.44
N LEU A 403 -14.30 8.07 -17.44
CA LEU A 403 -14.86 8.10 -16.09
C LEU A 403 -13.73 7.89 -15.06
N ASP A 404 -13.96 8.30 -13.81
CA ASP A 404 -12.99 8.11 -12.71
C ASP A 404 -12.62 6.63 -12.53
N ALA A 405 -13.55 5.71 -12.76
CA ALA A 405 -13.32 4.27 -12.69
C ALA A 405 -12.26 3.78 -13.70
N ASP A 406 -12.04 4.49 -14.82
CA ASP A 406 -11.00 4.14 -15.79
C ASP A 406 -9.58 4.41 -15.26
N CYS A 407 -9.46 5.22 -14.20
CA CYS A 407 -8.19 5.52 -13.56
C CYS A 407 -7.73 4.43 -12.58
N LEU A 408 -8.59 3.44 -12.29
CA LEU A 408 -8.28 2.22 -11.52
C LEU A 408 -7.76 2.41 -10.09
N THR A 409 -7.65 3.64 -9.58
CA THR A 409 -7.33 3.91 -8.19
C THR A 409 -8.38 4.80 -7.56
N THR A 410 -8.57 4.69 -6.25
CA THR A 410 -9.49 5.52 -5.47
C THR A 410 -9.08 6.98 -5.35
N THR A 411 -7.87 7.32 -5.80
CA THR A 411 -7.23 8.61 -5.58
C THR A 411 -6.97 9.39 -6.86
N GLN A 412 -7.35 8.83 -8.01
CA GLN A 412 -7.20 9.43 -9.32
C GLN A 412 -8.57 9.69 -9.93
N PHE A 413 -8.72 10.83 -10.59
CA PHE A 413 -9.97 11.28 -11.18
C PHE A 413 -9.79 11.52 -12.67
N CYS A 414 -10.86 11.32 -13.43
CA CYS A 414 -10.88 11.63 -14.85
C CYS A 414 -11.19 13.10 -15.06
N VAL A 415 -10.14 13.89 -15.31
CA VAL A 415 -10.21 15.33 -15.54
C VAL A 415 -9.86 15.60 -17.01
N GLU A 416 -10.80 16.19 -17.75
CA GLU A 416 -10.62 16.52 -19.17
C GLU A 416 -10.22 15.31 -20.05
N GLY A 417 -10.75 14.13 -19.71
CA GLY A 417 -10.46 12.89 -20.43
C GLY A 417 -9.08 12.28 -20.13
N ARG A 418 -8.42 12.75 -19.08
CA ARG A 418 -7.16 12.18 -18.57
C ARG A 418 -7.20 11.93 -17.07
N CYS A 419 -6.54 10.87 -16.62
CA CYS A 419 -6.42 10.57 -15.21
C CYS A 419 -5.48 11.57 -14.53
N HIS A 420 -5.91 12.07 -13.38
CA HIS A 420 -5.19 13.05 -12.58
C HIS A 420 -5.20 12.67 -11.09
N ASP A 421 -4.01 12.60 -10.48
CA ASP A 421 -3.82 12.48 -9.03
C ASP A 421 -3.42 13.85 -8.46
N PRO A 422 -4.32 14.56 -7.75
CA PRO A 422 -4.02 15.87 -7.19
C PRO A 422 -2.86 15.84 -6.19
N ASN A 423 -2.59 14.68 -5.60
CA ASN A 423 -1.54 14.46 -4.61
C ASN A 423 -0.36 13.65 -5.17
N ARG A 424 -0.17 13.59 -6.51
CA ARG A 424 0.85 12.74 -7.15
C ARG A 424 2.26 12.86 -6.59
N PHE A 425 2.66 14.07 -6.17
CA PHE A 425 4.00 14.37 -5.65
C PHE A 425 4.13 14.05 -4.16
N CYS A 426 3.04 14.20 -3.43
CA CYS A 426 2.92 13.92 -2.01
C CYS A 426 2.74 12.44 -1.70
N ARG A 427 2.24 11.68 -2.68
CA ARG A 427 1.92 10.28 -2.49
C ARG A 427 3.18 9.42 -2.45
N ARG A 428 3.49 8.91 -1.26
CA ARG A 428 4.60 7.97 -1.07
C ARG A 428 4.28 6.63 -1.75
N ARG A 429 5.28 6.13 -2.48
CA ARG A 429 5.24 4.84 -3.18
C ARG A 429 6.46 4.05 -2.71
N SER A 430 6.22 2.85 -2.23
CA SER A 430 7.27 2.04 -1.64
C SER A 430 7.19 0.59 -2.08
N VAL A 431 8.34 -0.07 -2.14
CA VAL A 431 8.47 -1.52 -2.12
C VAL A 431 9.09 -1.91 -0.79
N VAL A 432 8.47 -2.83 -0.06
CA VAL A 432 9.03 -3.43 1.16
C VAL A 432 9.38 -4.87 0.86
N VAL A 433 10.67 -5.17 0.83
CA VAL A 433 11.21 -6.49 0.49
C VAL A 433 11.49 -7.26 1.77
N PHE A 434 10.89 -8.43 1.93
CA PHE A 434 11.27 -9.41 2.95
C PHE A 434 12.18 -10.45 2.27
N SER A 435 13.47 -10.46 2.58
CA SER A 435 14.45 -11.34 1.94
C SER A 435 15.49 -11.82 2.94
N ASP A 436 15.95 -13.06 2.79
CA ASP A 436 17.01 -13.65 3.60
C ASP A 436 18.38 -13.71 2.90
N GLY A 437 18.47 -13.26 1.65
CA GLY A 437 19.63 -13.60 0.83
C GLY A 437 19.98 -12.64 -0.30
N ALA A 438 21.09 -12.99 -0.95
CA ALA A 438 21.58 -12.35 -2.16
C ALA A 438 20.81 -12.86 -3.39
N ASP A 439 20.82 -12.08 -4.46
CA ASP A 439 20.25 -12.53 -5.72
C ASP A 439 21.10 -13.66 -6.31
N THR A 440 20.45 -14.79 -6.57
CA THR A 440 21.10 -15.99 -7.15
C THR A 440 20.66 -16.26 -8.59
N ALA A 441 19.77 -15.43 -9.13
CA ALA A 441 19.15 -15.60 -10.45
C ALA A 441 19.28 -14.37 -11.35
N SER A 442 20.09 -13.38 -10.98
CA SER A 442 20.32 -12.19 -11.80
C SER A 442 20.81 -12.59 -13.19
N LEU A 443 19.89 -12.53 -14.16
CA LEU A 443 20.14 -13.02 -15.53
C LEU A 443 21.11 -12.10 -16.28
N GLN A 444 21.14 -10.82 -15.89
CA GLN A 444 21.90 -9.75 -16.53
C GLN A 444 22.18 -8.61 -15.54
N PRO A 445 23.22 -7.78 -15.76
CA PRO A 445 23.55 -6.65 -14.87
C PRO A 445 22.39 -5.67 -14.65
N PHE A 446 21.48 -5.53 -15.62
CA PHE A 446 20.29 -4.70 -15.44
C PHE A 446 19.40 -5.22 -14.30
N TYR A 447 19.24 -6.53 -14.18
CA TYR A 447 18.47 -7.18 -13.12
C TYR A 447 19.30 -7.42 -11.86
N ASP A 448 20.38 -6.69 -11.64
CA ASP A 448 21.00 -6.64 -10.33
C ASP A 448 20.04 -5.91 -9.36
N PRO A 449 19.80 -6.42 -8.14
CA PRO A 449 18.82 -5.83 -7.25
C PRO A 449 19.14 -4.39 -6.84
N VAL A 450 20.42 -4.05 -6.67
CA VAL A 450 20.85 -2.69 -6.33
C VAL A 450 20.63 -1.76 -7.51
N VAL A 451 20.88 -2.24 -8.74
CA VAL A 451 20.55 -1.51 -9.98
C VAL A 451 19.06 -1.22 -10.03
N GLN A 452 18.20 -2.22 -9.82
CA GLN A 452 16.74 -2.01 -9.88
C GLN A 452 16.25 -1.12 -8.74
N ALA A 453 16.74 -1.26 -7.52
CA ALA A 453 16.39 -0.35 -6.44
C ALA A 453 16.75 1.11 -6.76
N ARG A 454 17.92 1.35 -7.35
CA ARG A 454 18.31 2.68 -7.83
C ARG A 454 17.41 3.18 -8.97
N ARG A 455 17.07 2.32 -9.93
CA ARG A 455 16.15 2.65 -11.03
C ARG A 455 14.81 3.16 -10.49
N LEU A 456 14.26 2.46 -9.50
CA LEU A 456 13.00 2.81 -8.84
C LEU A 456 13.07 4.17 -8.13
N ARG A 457 14.19 4.46 -7.47
CA ARG A 457 14.36 5.68 -6.67
C ARG A 457 14.79 6.90 -7.48
N ALA A 458 15.80 6.76 -8.32
CA ALA A 458 16.54 7.89 -8.88
C ALA A 458 16.66 7.89 -10.41
N GLY A 459 16.44 6.74 -11.06
CA GLY A 459 16.87 6.49 -12.44
C GLY A 459 18.31 5.95 -12.51
N LEU A 460 18.74 5.42 -13.66
CA LEU A 460 20.11 4.89 -13.83
C LEU A 460 21.02 5.86 -14.60
N SER A 461 20.48 6.65 -15.53
CA SER A 461 21.21 7.58 -16.39
C SER A 461 20.71 9.01 -16.21
N CYS A 462 21.55 9.96 -16.61
CA CYS A 462 21.25 11.39 -16.54
C CYS A 462 22.05 12.17 -17.57
N ALA A 463 21.55 13.33 -17.96
CA ALA A 463 22.32 14.38 -18.63
C ALA A 463 22.66 15.52 -17.65
N THR A 464 21.76 15.81 -16.71
CA THR A 464 21.92 16.82 -15.66
C THR A 464 21.48 16.28 -14.29
N GLU A 465 21.83 17.00 -13.22
CA GLU A 465 21.41 16.69 -11.84
C GLU A 465 19.89 16.52 -11.68
N SER A 466 19.10 17.31 -12.42
CA SER A 466 17.63 17.26 -12.39
C SER A 466 17.05 15.96 -12.97
N ASP A 467 17.83 15.22 -13.76
CA ASP A 467 17.41 13.93 -14.29
C ASP A 467 17.48 12.82 -13.23
N CYS A 468 18.15 13.09 -12.10
CA CYS A 468 18.24 12.18 -10.98
C CYS A 468 17.17 12.47 -9.92
N GLY A 469 16.77 11.43 -9.20
CA GLY A 469 15.84 11.57 -8.07
C GLY A 469 16.47 12.24 -6.84
N ARG A 470 15.63 12.58 -5.85
CA ARG A 470 16.09 13.26 -4.63
C ARG A 470 17.18 12.45 -3.90
N GLY A 471 18.28 13.12 -3.56
CA GLY A 471 19.46 12.52 -2.88
C GLY A 471 20.52 11.93 -3.83
N PHE A 472 20.31 12.06 -5.14
CA PHE A 472 21.22 11.62 -6.18
C PHE A 472 21.64 12.79 -7.07
N GLY A 473 22.80 12.64 -7.70
CA GLY A 473 23.34 13.59 -8.65
C GLY A 473 23.89 12.91 -9.89
N CYS A 474 24.20 13.72 -10.89
CA CYS A 474 24.59 13.25 -12.21
C CYS A 474 26.09 13.23 -12.38
N ASP A 475 26.69 12.04 -12.30
CA ASP A 475 28.12 11.83 -12.48
C ASP A 475 28.38 10.90 -13.68
N ASP A 476 29.18 11.38 -14.63
CA ASP A 476 29.49 10.72 -15.91
C ASP A 476 28.26 10.15 -16.66
N GLY A 477 27.15 10.89 -16.60
CA GLY A 477 25.88 10.52 -17.21
C GLY A 477 25.16 9.36 -16.51
N THR A 478 25.46 9.11 -15.25
CA THR A 478 24.78 8.13 -14.38
C THR A 478 24.30 8.79 -13.09
N CYS A 479 23.12 8.37 -12.62
CA CYS A 479 22.64 8.84 -11.32
C CYS A 479 23.38 8.12 -10.20
N GLN A 480 24.11 8.90 -9.40
CA GLN A 480 24.89 8.44 -8.26
C GLN A 480 24.48 9.16 -6.98
N LYS A 481 24.66 8.53 -5.83
CA LYS A 481 24.32 9.14 -4.54
C LYS A 481 25.27 10.31 -4.26
N LEU A 482 24.74 11.49 -3.89
CA LEU A 482 25.57 12.66 -3.55
C LEU A 482 26.41 12.35 -2.28
N GLU A 483 27.69 12.74 -2.27
CA GLU A 483 28.66 12.35 -1.22
C GLU A 483 28.15 12.64 0.21
N GLY A 484 28.35 11.67 1.12
CA GLY A 484 27.92 11.74 2.54
C GLY A 484 27.13 10.51 3.01
N GLY A 485 26.58 9.70 2.09
CA GLY A 485 25.76 8.52 2.39
C GLY A 485 26.44 7.17 2.23
N CYS A 486 27.74 7.14 1.95
CA CYS A 486 28.56 5.93 1.84
C CYS A 486 29.63 6.01 2.92
N GLY A 487 29.32 5.55 4.13
CA GLY A 487 30.21 5.70 5.27
C GLY A 487 31.55 5.00 5.05
N VAL A 488 32.62 5.76 4.79
CA VAL A 488 34.09 5.53 4.94
C VAL A 488 34.71 4.13 4.72
N SER A 489 33.96 3.11 4.32
CA SER A 489 34.51 1.82 3.92
C SER A 489 34.79 1.89 2.42
N ALA A 490 36.02 1.60 2.04
CA ALA A 490 36.51 1.53 0.66
C ALA A 490 35.84 0.40 -0.18
N SER A 491 34.66 -0.09 0.23
CA SER A 491 33.89 -1.14 -0.44
C SER A 491 32.63 -0.62 -1.15
N CYS A 492 32.36 0.69 -1.12
CA CYS A 492 31.54 1.33 -2.16
C CYS A 492 32.36 1.34 -3.44
N ASP A 493 32.56 0.14 -3.97
CA ASP A 493 33.27 -0.08 -5.21
C ASP A 493 32.56 0.80 -6.24
N ARG A 494 33.28 1.84 -6.66
CA ARG A 494 33.02 2.64 -7.87
C ARG A 494 33.15 1.78 -9.12
N SER A 495 32.70 0.53 -9.06
CA SER A 495 32.33 -0.34 -10.16
C SER A 495 31.09 0.25 -10.84
N THR A 496 31.23 1.51 -11.27
CA THR A 496 30.56 2.16 -12.40
C THR A 496 30.50 1.24 -13.63
N SER A 497 31.35 0.21 -13.70
CA SER A 497 31.35 -0.86 -14.69
C SER A 497 30.19 -1.86 -14.61
N LYS A 498 29.41 -1.93 -13.52
CA LYS A 498 28.24 -2.82 -13.41
C LYS A 498 26.92 -2.16 -13.79
N PHE A 499 26.85 -0.84 -13.79
CA PHE A 499 25.64 -0.12 -14.16
C PHE A 499 25.64 0.06 -15.67
N ALA A 500 25.11 -0.93 -16.39
CA ALA A 500 24.86 -0.79 -17.81
C ALA A 500 24.03 0.50 -18.02
N LYS A 501 24.56 1.47 -18.77
CA LYS A 501 23.78 2.61 -19.25
C LYS A 501 22.62 2.02 -20.05
N ALA A 502 21.40 2.12 -19.55
CA ALA A 502 20.21 1.81 -20.31
C ALA A 502 20.11 2.90 -21.39
N THR A 503 20.71 2.62 -22.56
CA THR A 503 20.79 3.59 -23.67
C THR A 503 19.49 3.69 -24.45
N GLU A 504 18.50 2.84 -24.15
CA GLU A 504 17.19 2.85 -24.78
C GLU A 504 16.13 3.51 -23.86
N LEU A 505 15.51 4.56 -24.40
CA LEU A 505 14.48 5.39 -23.77
C LEU A 505 13.34 4.54 -23.19
N GLY A 506 13.15 4.61 -21.86
CA GLY A 506 11.96 4.09 -21.17
C GLY A 506 12.22 3.14 -20.00
N SER A 507 13.37 2.46 -19.97
CA SER A 507 13.72 1.53 -18.88
C SER A 507 14.61 2.14 -17.82
N ASP A 508 15.09 3.36 -18.03
CA ASP A 508 16.08 3.98 -17.17
C ASP A 508 15.50 4.56 -15.87
N ARG A 509 14.30 5.13 -15.96
CA ARG A 509 13.57 5.75 -14.85
C ARG A 509 12.09 5.49 -15.04
N LEU A 510 11.36 5.33 -13.93
CA LEU A 510 9.91 5.24 -13.99
C LEU A 510 9.30 6.59 -14.39
N ARG A 511 8.40 6.55 -15.37
CA ARG A 511 7.69 7.71 -15.91
C ARG A 511 6.22 7.39 -16.08
N ASP A 512 5.37 8.38 -15.82
CA ASP A 512 3.93 8.28 -16.07
C ASP A 512 3.61 8.37 -17.58
N ALA A 513 2.32 8.44 -17.92
CA ALA A 513 1.89 8.51 -19.33
C ALA A 513 2.15 9.89 -19.97
N ASN A 514 2.36 10.93 -19.18
CA ASN A 514 2.82 12.24 -19.67
C ASN A 514 4.33 12.27 -19.90
N GLY A 515 5.06 11.27 -19.41
CA GLY A 515 6.51 11.20 -19.46
C GLY A 515 7.21 11.84 -18.27
N ASP A 516 6.45 12.31 -17.27
CA ASP A 516 7.02 12.88 -16.06
C ASP A 516 7.58 11.76 -15.16
N PRO A 517 8.77 11.95 -14.57
CA PRO A 517 9.35 10.96 -13.69
C PRO A 517 8.59 10.87 -12.36
N PHE A 518 8.57 9.67 -11.78
CA PHE A 518 8.16 9.47 -10.39
C PHE A 518 9.12 8.51 -9.69
N GLU A 519 9.10 8.52 -8.35
CA GLU A 519 10.02 7.76 -7.52
C GLU A 519 9.27 6.68 -6.72
N VAL A 520 9.94 5.57 -6.47
CA VAL A 520 9.52 4.50 -5.58
C VAL A 520 10.67 4.19 -4.61
N THR A 521 10.38 4.25 -3.32
CA THR A 521 11.36 3.95 -2.27
C THR A 521 11.44 2.45 -2.04
N VAL A 522 12.65 1.89 -1.93
CA VAL A 522 12.82 0.46 -1.63
C VAL A 522 13.33 0.29 -0.21
N HIS A 523 12.54 -0.36 0.62
CA HIS A 523 12.92 -0.78 1.96
C HIS A 523 13.20 -2.27 1.96
N VAL A 524 14.11 -2.70 2.84
CA VAL A 524 14.46 -4.11 2.96
C VAL A 524 14.41 -4.53 4.42
N VAL A 525 13.64 -5.57 4.66
CA VAL A 525 13.52 -6.29 5.91
C VAL A 525 14.28 -7.61 5.74
N ASP A 526 15.49 -7.63 6.28
CA ASP A 526 16.37 -8.79 6.25
C ASP A 526 15.88 -9.84 7.23
N VAL A 527 15.56 -11.01 6.69
CA VAL A 527 15.11 -12.18 7.45
C VAL A 527 16.10 -13.35 7.35
N SER A 528 17.39 -13.06 7.12
CA SER A 528 18.46 -14.05 7.13
C SER A 528 18.74 -14.64 8.51
N GLY A 529 18.47 -13.90 9.59
CA GLY A 529 18.80 -14.33 10.95
C GLY A 529 20.31 -14.35 11.26
N SER A 530 21.17 -14.10 10.27
CA SER A 530 22.62 -13.99 10.45
C SER A 530 23.06 -12.56 10.12
N PHE A 531 23.79 -11.92 11.03
CA PHE A 531 24.38 -10.60 10.81
C PHE A 531 25.57 -10.70 9.81
N GLY A 532 25.41 -11.31 8.63
CA GLY A 532 26.51 -11.83 7.80
C GLY A 532 26.34 -11.78 6.27
N THR A 533 25.12 -11.72 5.73
CA THR A 533 24.83 -11.58 4.29
C THR A 533 24.60 -10.11 3.88
N TRP A 534 25.64 -9.27 3.99
CA TRP A 534 25.51 -7.80 4.00
C TRP A 534 25.37 -7.13 2.63
N GLY A 535 25.64 -7.83 1.52
CA GLY A 535 25.86 -7.18 0.22
C GLY A 535 24.60 -6.55 -0.38
N ASP A 536 23.66 -7.41 -0.79
CA ASP A 536 22.60 -6.97 -1.69
C ASP A 536 21.42 -6.35 -0.95
N ASN A 537 20.97 -6.92 0.17
CA ASN A 537 19.83 -6.42 0.93
C ASN A 537 20.04 -4.99 1.47
N ARG A 538 21.21 -4.72 2.05
CA ARG A 538 21.57 -3.37 2.47
C ARG A 538 21.72 -2.44 1.27
N GLY A 539 22.45 -2.87 0.23
CA GLY A 539 22.62 -2.08 -1.00
C GLY A 539 21.29 -1.67 -1.63
N MET A 540 20.33 -2.59 -1.74
CA MET A 540 18.99 -2.30 -2.24
C MET A 540 18.33 -1.16 -1.48
N SER A 541 18.29 -1.22 -0.15
CA SER A 541 17.67 -0.15 0.64
C SER A 541 18.42 1.18 0.54
N GLU A 542 19.76 1.15 0.58
CA GLU A 542 20.59 2.36 0.56
C GLU A 542 20.53 3.10 -0.79
N TYR A 543 20.45 2.37 -1.90
CA TYR A 543 20.31 2.93 -3.25
C TYR A 543 18.84 3.13 -3.65
N GLY A 544 17.90 2.41 -3.03
CA GLY A 544 16.46 2.62 -3.14
C GLY A 544 15.94 3.77 -2.28
N GLY A 545 16.80 4.43 -1.50
CA GLY A 545 16.44 5.57 -0.63
C GLY A 545 15.56 5.18 0.57
N GLY A 546 15.48 3.89 0.89
CA GLY A 546 14.67 3.38 1.99
C GLY A 546 15.49 2.96 3.20
N LEU A 547 14.86 2.18 4.06
CA LEU A 547 15.43 1.72 5.32
C LEU A 547 15.81 0.24 5.23
N PHE A 548 16.97 -0.08 5.77
CA PHE A 548 17.41 -1.45 6.04
C PHE A 548 17.08 -1.82 7.47
N VAL A 549 16.31 -2.89 7.66
CA VAL A 549 16.03 -3.44 8.99
C VAL A 549 16.48 -4.89 9.00
N SER A 550 17.37 -5.23 9.94
CA SER A 550 17.84 -6.59 10.19
C SER A 550 17.60 -6.91 11.66
N PRO A 551 16.35 -7.12 12.07
CA PRO A 551 16.04 -7.43 13.45
C PRO A 551 16.43 -8.87 13.77
N GLU A 552 16.62 -9.17 15.05
CA GLU A 552 16.79 -10.55 15.49
C GLU A 552 15.50 -11.33 15.25
N LEU A 553 15.57 -12.43 14.51
CA LEU A 553 14.42 -13.28 14.17
C LEU A 553 13.96 -14.19 15.31
N ALA A 554 14.19 -13.79 16.56
CA ALA A 554 13.75 -14.56 17.72
C ALA A 554 12.21 -14.51 17.90
N SER A 555 11.54 -13.49 17.36
CA SER A 555 10.07 -13.38 17.41
C SER A 555 9.48 -12.52 16.28
N PRO A 556 8.22 -12.76 15.87
CA PRO A 556 7.49 -11.87 14.97
C PRO A 556 7.32 -10.44 15.51
N ASP A 557 7.31 -10.24 16.84
CA ASP A 557 7.19 -8.92 17.45
C ASP A 557 8.42 -8.05 17.18
N THR A 558 9.63 -8.63 17.28
CA THR A 558 10.87 -7.89 17.00
C THR A 558 10.95 -7.46 15.54
N LEU A 559 10.51 -8.33 14.62
CA LEU A 559 10.41 -8.01 13.21
C LEU A 559 9.34 -6.94 12.93
N PHE A 560 8.18 -7.04 13.58
CA PHE A 560 7.10 -6.05 13.47
C PHE A 560 7.53 -4.66 13.95
N GLU A 561 8.26 -4.54 15.06
CA GLU A 561 8.76 -3.23 15.52
C GLU A 561 9.77 -2.62 14.53
N GLY A 562 10.61 -3.44 13.90
CA GLY A 562 11.46 -2.98 12.81
C GLY A 562 10.65 -2.52 11.59
N LEU A 563 9.65 -3.31 11.20
CA LEU A 563 8.73 -3.00 10.10
C LEU A 563 7.92 -1.72 10.35
N ARG A 564 7.54 -1.44 11.59
CA ARG A 564 6.88 -0.18 11.96
C ARG A 564 7.75 1.01 11.59
N GLY A 565 9.05 0.97 11.91
CA GLY A 565 10.00 2.02 11.52
C GLY A 565 10.14 2.17 10.00
N VAL A 566 9.93 1.10 9.24
CA VAL A 566 9.95 1.12 7.76
C VAL A 566 8.71 1.80 7.18
N ILE A 567 7.54 1.57 7.78
CA ILE A 567 6.22 1.94 7.22
C ILE A 567 5.59 3.15 7.94
N ASP A 568 6.28 3.79 8.90
CA ASP A 568 5.77 4.99 9.59
C ASP A 568 5.85 6.23 8.70
N TRP A 569 4.84 6.41 7.84
CA TRP A 569 4.83 7.41 6.78
C TRP A 569 3.84 8.54 6.98
N LYS A 570 3.32 8.71 8.20
CA LYS A 570 2.24 9.67 8.49
C LYS A 570 2.68 11.13 8.55
N ASP A 571 3.98 11.42 8.43
CA ASP A 571 4.48 12.79 8.44
C ASP A 571 4.03 13.52 7.17
N ALA A 572 3.04 14.40 7.34
CA ALA A 572 2.45 15.27 6.31
C ALA A 572 3.47 16.29 5.75
N ASP A 573 4.55 16.55 6.49
CA ASP A 573 5.65 17.45 6.13
C ASP A 573 6.38 17.02 4.84
N PHE A 574 6.09 15.84 4.28
CA PHE A 574 6.67 15.38 3.02
C PHE A 574 6.33 16.27 1.80
N CYS A 575 5.25 17.06 1.87
CA CYS A 575 4.80 17.90 0.75
C CYS A 575 5.43 19.29 0.69
N ASP A 576 6.14 19.71 1.74
CA ASP A 576 6.66 21.08 1.86
C ASP A 576 8.06 21.27 1.24
N ASP A 577 8.71 20.17 0.81
CA ASP A 577 10.00 20.11 0.13
C ASP A 577 9.83 19.80 -1.37
#